data_AF-A0A1I3RBS0-F1
#
_entry.id   AF-A0A1I3RBS0-F1
#
_cell.length_a   1.000
_cell.length_b   1.000
_cell.length_c   1.000
_cell.angle_alpha   90.00
_cell.angle_beta   90.00
_cell.angle_gamma   90.00
#
_symmetry.space_group_name_H-M   'P 1'
#
loop_
_entity.id
_entity.type
_entity.pdbx_description
1 polymer ?
#
loop_
_entity_poly.entity_id
_entity_poly.type
_entity_poly.pdbx_seq_one_letter_code
_entity_poly.pdbx_strand_id
1 'polypeptide(L)'
;MALLEYQAKVAQEVAIANRIESATEVEIEEYYGKSGDGTVGVSAKQDSVTVGVSGSKQNVTKRIYKFRGMDPIVKENEDSEELKSNQQE
;
A
#
# COMPACT_ATOMS: atom_id res chain seq x y z
N MET A 1 -8.64 -7.81 -16.68
CA MET A 1 -8.83 -6.53 -15.96
C MET A 1 -8.04 -6.48 -14.65
N ALA A 2 -8.08 -7.51 -13.81
CA ALA A 2 -7.38 -7.55 -12.51
C ALA A 2 -5.86 -7.22 -12.53
N LEU A 3 -5.11 -7.62 -13.57
CA LEU A 3 -3.68 -7.30 -13.67
C LEU A 3 -3.41 -5.80 -13.84
N LEU A 4 -4.22 -5.11 -14.65
CA LEU A 4 -4.10 -3.67 -14.87
C LEU A 4 -4.46 -2.89 -13.60
N GLU A 5 -5.50 -3.31 -12.88
CA GLU A 5 -5.88 -2.73 -11.59
C GLU A 5 -4.77 -2.92 -10.54
N TYR A 6 -4.13 -4.09 -10.52
CA TYR A 6 -3.00 -4.35 -9.64
C TYR A 6 -1.81 -3.44 -9.97
N GLN A 7 -1.44 -3.33 -11.26
CA GLN A 7 -0.37 -2.42 -11.69
C GLN A 7 -0.68 -0.96 -11.33
N ALA A 8 -1.92 -0.51 -11.51
CA ALA A 8 -2.33 0.84 -11.14
C ALA A 8 -2.18 1.09 -9.63
N LYS A 9 -2.54 0.11 -8.78
CA LYS A 9 -2.33 0.19 -7.33
C LYS A 9 -0.85 0.24 -6.98
N VAL A 10 -0.03 -0.63 -7.57
CA VAL A 10 1.43 -0.63 -7.34
C VAL A 10 2.04 0.73 -7.73
N ALA A 11 1.69 1.25 -8.90
CA ALA A 11 2.15 2.56 -9.35
C ALA A 11 1.72 3.69 -8.39
N GLN A 12 0.49 3.60 -7.86
CA GLN A 12 -0.01 4.54 -6.86
C GLN A 12 0.80 4.47 -5.55
N GLU A 13 1.09 3.27 -5.03
CA GLU A 13 1.89 3.09 -3.82
C GLU A 13 3.30 3.65 -4.00
N VAL A 14 3.94 3.41 -5.15
CA VAL A 14 5.25 3.97 -5.48
C VAL A 14 5.18 5.50 -5.56
N ALA A 15 4.14 6.07 -6.18
CA ALA A 15 3.97 7.51 -6.25
C ALA A 15 3.75 8.14 -4.85
N ILE A 16 3.03 7.45 -3.97
CA ILE A 16 2.84 7.88 -2.57
C ILE A 16 4.18 7.85 -1.84
N ALA A 17 4.97 6.78 -1.98
CA ALA A 17 6.29 6.67 -1.34
C ALA A 17 7.22 7.82 -1.75
N ASN A 18 7.30 8.12 -3.05
CA ASN A 18 8.09 9.26 -3.54
C ASN A 18 7.60 10.59 -2.96
N ARG A 19 6.28 10.79 -2.82
CA ARG A 19 5.75 12.04 -2.25
C ARG A 19 6.04 12.15 -0.75
N ILE A 20 6.00 11.04 -0.02
CA ILE A 20 6.40 10.99 1.40
C ILE A 20 7.86 11.40 1.54
N GLU A 21 8.73 10.88 0.67
CA GLU A 21 10.16 11.19 0.68
C GLU A 21 10.45 12.68 0.40
N SER A 22 9.71 13.30 -0.51
CA SER A 22 9.91 14.72 -0.88
C SER A 22 9.29 15.74 0.08
N ALA A 23 8.34 15.30 0.90
CA ALA A 23 7.51 16.22 1.67
C ALA A 23 8.20 16.57 2.99
N THR A 24 8.27 17.86 3.29
CA THR A 24 8.80 18.35 4.57
C THR A 24 7.89 17.95 5.74
N GLU A 25 6.58 17.89 5.53
CA GLU A 25 5.60 17.44 6.53
C GLU A 25 4.54 16.52 5.88
N VAL A 26 4.21 15.42 6.56
CA VAL A 26 3.18 14.45 6.12
C VAL A 26 2.19 14.21 7.25
N GLU A 27 0.90 14.42 6.97
CA GLU A 27 -0.21 14.12 7.87
C GLU A 27 -1.05 12.98 7.29
N ILE A 28 -1.29 11.94 8.09
CA ILE A 28 -2.05 10.75 7.69
C ILE A 28 -3.27 10.61 8.61
N GLU A 29 -4.47 10.75 8.05
CA GLU A 29 -5.71 10.47 8.76
C GLU A 29 -6.24 9.08 8.38
N GLU A 30 -6.32 8.17 9.35
CA GLU A 30 -6.90 6.84 9.17
C GLU A 30 -8.34 6.81 9.72
N TYR A 31 -9.27 6.44 8.85
CA TYR A 31 -10.66 6.20 9.22
C TYR A 31 -10.83 4.70 9.40
N TYR A 32 -11.07 4.29 10.65
CA TYR A 32 -11.40 2.91 10.97
C TYR A 32 -12.91 2.70 10.82
N GLY A 33 -13.30 1.65 10.11
CA GLY A 33 -14.70 1.24 10.10
C GLY A 33 -15.16 0.83 11.50
N LYS A 34 -16.47 0.90 11.75
CA LYS A 34 -17.06 0.13 12.86
C LYS A 34 -16.65 -1.33 12.66
N SER A 35 -16.04 -1.93 13.67
CA SER A 35 -15.80 -3.36 13.75
C SER A 35 -17.13 -4.12 13.77
N GLY A 36 -17.71 -4.36 12.60
CA GLY A 36 -18.61 -5.47 12.32
C GLY A 36 -17.85 -6.39 11.36
N ASP A 37 -17.54 -7.64 11.65
CA ASP A 37 -18.15 -8.57 12.59
C ASP A 37 -17.04 -9.27 13.39
N GLY A 38 -16.99 -9.02 14.70
CA GLY A 38 -16.45 -10.03 15.60
C GLY A 38 -17.46 -11.16 15.62
N THR A 39 -17.34 -12.14 14.73
CA THR A 39 -18.14 -13.37 14.84
C THR A 39 -17.63 -14.11 16.07
N VAL A 40 -18.19 -13.79 17.24
CA VAL A 40 -18.25 -14.77 18.34
C VAL A 40 -19.28 -15.79 17.89
N GLY A 41 -18.83 -16.80 17.15
CA GLY A 41 -19.69 -17.79 16.56
C GLY A 41 -18.93 -19.05 16.19
N VAL A 42 -19.60 -20.19 16.36
CA VAL A 42 -19.08 -21.49 15.94
C VAL A 42 -19.22 -21.59 14.42
N SER A 43 -18.12 -21.55 13.66
CA SER A 43 -18.17 -21.88 12.24
C SER A 43 -18.13 -23.40 12.09
N ALA A 44 -19.27 -24.01 11.79
CA ALA A 44 -19.31 -25.42 11.41
C ALA A 44 -19.05 -25.52 9.90
N LYS A 45 -17.80 -25.78 9.50
CA LYS A 45 -17.55 -26.34 8.16
C LYS A 45 -17.75 -27.85 8.27
N GLN A 46 -18.22 -28.46 7.18
CA GLN A 46 -18.73 -29.84 7.09
C GLN A 46 -17.79 -30.93 7.66
N ASP A 47 -16.50 -30.61 7.90
CA ASP A 47 -15.49 -31.52 8.47
C ASP A 47 -14.74 -30.98 9.71
N SER A 48 -15.06 -29.79 10.25
CA SER A 48 -14.41 -29.28 11.47
C SER A 48 -15.21 -28.21 12.21
N VAL A 49 -15.27 -28.36 13.54
CA VAL A 49 -15.72 -27.33 14.48
C VAL A 49 -14.48 -26.56 14.93
N THR A 50 -14.30 -25.34 14.43
CA THR A 50 -13.22 -24.46 14.88
C THR A 50 -13.77 -23.48 15.90
N VAL A 51 -13.34 -23.59 17.16
CA VAL A 51 -13.58 -22.59 18.20
C VAL A 51 -12.35 -21.70 18.25
N GLY A 52 -12.47 -20.44 17.83
CA GLY A 52 -11.37 -19.48 17.82
C GLY A 52 -11.82 -18.08 18.18
N VAL A 53 -10.97 -17.35 18.89
CA VAL A 53 -11.09 -15.90 19.06
C VAL A 53 -10.64 -15.28 17.75
N SER A 54 -11.58 -14.83 16.90
CA SER A 54 -11.24 -14.00 15.76
C SER A 54 -10.81 -12.63 16.31
N GLY A 55 -9.50 -12.34 16.21
CA GLY A 55 -8.98 -11.03 16.59
C GLY A 55 -9.75 -9.95 15.84
N SER A 56 -10.28 -8.98 16.58
CA SER A 56 -10.93 -7.78 16.04
C SER A 56 -10.00 -7.11 15.03
N LYS A 57 -10.19 -7.39 13.73
CA LYS A 57 -9.45 -6.74 12.66
C LYS A 57 -10.08 -5.36 12.50
N GLN A 58 -9.46 -4.34 13.09
CA GLN A 58 -9.83 -2.97 12.77
C GLN A 58 -9.51 -2.74 11.29
N ASN A 59 -10.55 -2.69 10.46
CA ASN A 59 -10.41 -2.48 9.03
C ASN A 59 -10.30 -0.97 8.78
N VAL A 60 -9.13 -0.52 8.30
CA VAL A 60 -8.97 0.84 7.78
C VAL A 60 -9.81 0.96 6.51
N THR A 61 -10.82 1.82 6.54
CA THR A 61 -11.75 1.99 5.42
C THR A 61 -11.33 3.11 4.49
N LYS A 62 -10.62 4.11 5.02
CA LYS A 62 -10.12 5.25 4.25
C LYS A 62 -8.85 5.81 4.89
N ARG A 63 -7.91 6.22 4.05
CA ARG A 63 -6.74 7.02 4.43
C ARG A 63 -6.79 8.35 3.68
N ILE A 64 -6.48 9.44 4.36
CA ILE A 64 -6.26 10.75 3.73
C ILE A 64 -4.80 11.12 4.00
N TYR A 65 -4.03 11.29 2.92
CA TYR A 65 -2.64 11.76 2.97
C TYR A 65 -2.60 13.24 2.62
N LYS A 66 -2.03 14.07 3.51
CA LYS A 66 -1.74 15.47 3.24
C LYS A 66 -0.22 15.66 3.25
N PHE A 67 0.31 16.14 2.13
CA PHE A 67 1.72 16.43 1.95
C PHE A 67 1.91 17.96 1.98
N ARG A 68 2.90 18.45 2.74
CA ARG A 68 3.24 19.87 2.83
C ARG A 68 4.76 20.04 2.72
N GLY A 69 5.15 21.18 2.15
CA GLY A 69 6.54 21.40 1.76
C GLY A 69 6.94 20.52 0.56
N MET A 70 7.97 20.95 -0.16
CA MET A 70 8.49 20.22 -1.31
C MET A 70 10.00 20.43 -1.32
N ASP A 71 10.72 19.44 -0.82
CA ASP A 71 12.16 19.37 -0.98
C ASP A 71 12.44 18.63 -2.30
N PRO A 72 13.32 19.16 -3.17
CA PRO A 72 13.62 18.51 -4.43
C PRO A 72 14.30 17.16 -4.16
N ILE A 73 13.63 16.06 -4.50
CA ILE A 73 14.28 14.75 -4.52
C ILE A 73 15.29 14.75 -5.67
N VAL A 74 16.57 14.81 -5.32
CA VAL A 74 17.66 14.53 -6.26
C VAL A 74 17.69 13.02 -6.45
N LYS A 75 17.06 12.54 -7.52
CA LYS A 75 17.21 11.16 -7.95
C LYS A 75 18.53 11.03 -8.70
N GLU A 76 19.54 10.44 -8.08
CA GLU A 76 20.70 9.94 -8.81
C GLU A 76 20.20 8.83 -9.74
N ASN A 77 20.22 9.10 -11.06
CA ASN A 77 19.81 8.12 -12.06
C ASN A 77 20.95 7.10 -12.22
N GLU A 78 20.78 5.90 -11.66
CA GLU A 78 21.70 4.76 -11.88
C GLU A 78 21.52 4.11 -13.27
N ASP A 79 20.68 4.65 -14.16
CA ASP A 79 20.33 4.04 -15.46
C ASP A 79 21.26 4.43 -16.63
N SER A 80 22.54 4.74 -16.38
CA SER A 80 23.46 5.18 -17.46
C SER A 80 24.53 4.17 -17.92
N GLU A 81 24.51 2.93 -17.42
CA GLU A 81 25.52 1.92 -17.79
C GLU A 81 25.09 0.95 -18.93
N GLU A 82 23.79 0.73 -19.21
CA GLU A 82 23.38 -0.30 -20.19
C GLU A 82 23.32 0.14 -21.67
N LEU A 83 23.44 1.43 -21.98
CA LEU A 83 23.36 1.90 -23.39
C LEU A 83 24.72 1.91 -24.13
N LYS A 84 25.83 1.56 -23.47
CA LYS A 84 27.16 1.56 -24.10
C LYS A 84 27.60 0.21 -24.69
N SER A 85 26.91 -0.89 -24.41
CA SER A 85 27.32 -2.22 -24.90
C SER A 85 26.75 -2.63 -26.26
N ASN A 86 25.72 -1.95 -26.78
CA ASN A 86 25.06 -2.32 -28.04
C ASN A 86 25.45 -1.47 -29.27
N GLN A 87 26.55 -0.71 -29.20
CA GLN A 87 27.11 0.02 -30.36
C GLN A 87 28.52 -0.45 -30.77
N GLN A 88 28.94 -1.63 -30.33
CA GLN A 88 30.13 -2.30 -30.85
C GLN A 88 29.80 -3.75 -31.22
N GLU A 89 29.12 -3.93 -32.35
CA GLU A 89 29.28 -5.10 -33.23
C GLU A 89 28.91 -4.70 -34.68
#